data_AF-A0A967NW40-F1
#
_entry.id   AF-A0A967NW40-F1
#
_cell.length_a   1.000
_cell.length_b   1.000
_cell.length_c   1.000
_cell.angle_alpha   90.00
_cell.angle_beta   90.00
_cell.angle_gamma   90.00
#
_symmetry.space_group_name_H-M   'P 1'
#
loop_
_entity.id
_entity.type
_entity.pdbx_description
1 polymer ?
#
loop_
_entity_poly.entity_id
_entity_poly.type
_entity_poly.pdbx_seq_one_letter_code
_entity_poly.pdbx_strand_id
1 'polypeptide(L)'
;MFVRPVDFTTLVYDLLVYRDFDFIAIGLTNLGRYVDWTHAMLHSSNDVPWGWNFVGIADEDFDNWTEIILTSLNETEIIEAASKLQQKFVYEVMPWFPTITGLEFCTLAREADPPAGRGELMNLISMPNYGPSNDWSYMTLHWNYSWPGGAIRRVMGDEAKELNPWTDNTAYSWDLMNRAIVGLLAVSPITLKNMPFIATKWHIENWTSIPELGIEEGATAQFHIRQDVTWHDGRPVTAYDCVANMRFIREYKPGRYSRVWNHLVYEEADGPYKFNVYFDQTSLYYADFVAR
;
A
#
# COMPACT_ATOMS: atom_id res chain seq x y z
N MET A 1 22.09 29.26 -21.43
CA MET A 1 21.72 28.38 -20.31
C MET A 1 22.37 27.04 -20.57
N PHE A 2 23.40 26.67 -19.82
CA PHE A 2 24.08 25.39 -19.98
C PHE A 2 23.43 24.38 -19.05
N VAL A 3 22.71 23.41 -19.61
CA VAL A 3 22.21 22.26 -18.85
C VAL A 3 23.42 21.38 -18.55
N ARG A 4 23.79 21.27 -17.28
CA ARG A 4 24.87 20.37 -16.85
C ARG A 4 24.21 19.08 -16.37
N PRO A 5 24.49 17.92 -16.99
CA PRO A 5 24.05 16.65 -16.42
C PRO A 5 24.72 16.47 -15.06
N VAL A 6 23.91 16.19 -14.05
CA VAL A 6 24.32 15.87 -12.69
C VAL A 6 24.00 14.40 -12.47
N ASP A 7 24.86 13.66 -11.77
CA ASP A 7 24.57 12.28 -11.43
C ASP A 7 23.40 12.19 -10.44
N PHE A 8 22.68 11.06 -10.47
CA PHE A 8 21.49 10.88 -9.63
C PHE A 8 21.78 11.00 -8.14
N THR A 9 22.94 10.50 -7.68
CA THR A 9 23.29 10.56 -6.26
C THR A 9 23.43 12.00 -5.80
N THR A 10 24.16 12.83 -6.53
CA THR A 10 24.27 14.27 -6.22
C THR A 10 22.90 14.94 -6.17
N LEU A 11 21.99 14.66 -7.11
CA LEU A 11 20.61 15.19 -7.08
C LEU A 11 19.85 14.77 -5.81
N VAL A 12 20.04 13.54 -5.32
CA VAL A 12 19.39 13.08 -4.08
C VAL A 12 19.95 13.81 -2.86
N TYR A 13 21.26 14.08 -2.80
CA TYR A 13 21.85 14.86 -1.71
C TYR A 13 21.35 16.31 -1.74
N ASP A 14 21.34 16.93 -2.92
CA ASP A 14 20.84 18.30 -3.10
C ASP A 14 19.36 18.40 -2.69
N LEU A 15 18.56 17.36 -2.94
CA LEU A 15 17.16 17.30 -2.53
C LEU A 15 16.96 17.04 -1.03
N LEU A 16 17.48 15.92 -0.52
CA LEU A 16 17.11 15.38 0.80
C LEU A 16 18.00 15.87 1.94
N VAL A 17 19.17 16.43 1.63
CA VAL A 17 20.15 16.89 2.63
C VAL A 17 20.32 18.40 2.57
N TYR A 18 20.69 18.93 1.40
CA TYR A 18 21.03 20.36 1.27
C TYR A 18 19.83 21.25 0.94
N ARG A 19 18.77 20.67 0.35
CA ARG A 19 17.60 21.39 -0.20
C ARG A 19 18.00 22.50 -1.19
N ASP A 20 19.02 22.23 -1.99
CA ASP A 20 19.54 23.14 -3.01
C ASP A 20 18.84 22.89 -4.35
N PHE A 21 17.58 23.34 -4.45
CA PHE A 21 16.79 23.26 -5.69
C PHE A 21 15.76 24.40 -5.77
N ASP A 22 15.51 24.90 -6.99
CA ASP A 22 14.42 25.85 -7.24
C ASP A 22 13.07 25.14 -7.45
N PHE A 23 13.09 24.02 -8.19
CA PHE A 23 11.92 23.20 -8.50
C PHE A 23 12.35 21.76 -8.81
N ILE A 24 11.54 20.79 -8.38
CA ILE A 24 11.73 19.38 -8.72
C ILE A 24 10.45 18.78 -9.29
N ALA A 25 10.61 17.84 -10.22
CA ALA A 25 9.54 16.95 -10.65
C ALA A 25 9.87 15.54 -10.14
N ILE A 26 9.03 15.02 -9.24
CA ILE A 26 9.20 13.67 -8.67
C ILE A 26 7.97 12.81 -9.01
N GLY A 27 8.23 11.58 -9.46
CA GLY A 27 7.21 10.58 -9.65
C GLY A 27 6.98 9.81 -8.36
N LEU A 28 5.91 10.15 -7.62
CA LEU A 28 5.47 9.36 -6.48
C LEU A 28 4.44 8.34 -6.95
N THR A 29 4.76 7.06 -6.81
CA THR A 29 3.85 5.96 -7.15
C THR A 29 3.44 5.22 -5.89
N ASN A 30 2.25 4.61 -5.92
CA ASN A 30 1.78 3.68 -4.89
C ASN A 30 1.56 4.30 -3.48
N LEU A 31 1.13 5.58 -3.43
CA LEU A 31 0.77 6.26 -2.17
C LEU A 31 -0.48 5.69 -1.47
N GLY A 32 -1.15 4.71 -2.07
CA GLY A 32 -2.33 4.06 -1.51
C GLY A 32 -3.63 4.83 -1.73
N ARG A 33 -4.72 4.33 -1.11
CA ARG A 33 -6.07 4.90 -1.21
C ARG A 33 -6.30 6.03 -0.22
N TYR A 34 -5.47 6.07 0.81
CA TYR A 34 -5.63 6.89 1.99
C TYR A 34 -4.55 7.96 1.98
N VAL A 35 -4.76 9.02 2.75
CA VAL A 35 -3.82 10.15 2.86
C VAL A 35 -2.84 9.98 4.03
N ASP A 36 -2.72 8.78 4.59
CA ASP A 36 -1.81 8.47 5.72
C ASP A 36 -0.33 8.66 5.35
N TRP A 37 0.02 8.58 4.06
CA TRP A 37 1.36 8.89 3.56
C TRP A 37 1.82 10.31 3.92
N THR A 38 0.88 11.24 4.13
CA THR A 38 1.20 12.63 4.50
C THR A 38 1.95 12.72 5.82
N HIS A 39 1.70 11.82 6.78
CA HIS A 39 2.48 11.79 8.02
C HIS A 39 3.94 11.47 7.72
N ALA A 40 4.20 10.33 7.07
CA ALA A 40 5.54 9.85 6.77
C ALA A 40 6.33 10.80 5.85
N MET A 41 5.64 11.60 5.03
CA MET A 41 6.28 12.46 4.04
C MET A 41 6.33 13.94 4.43
N LEU A 42 5.40 14.43 5.25
CA LEU A 42 5.20 15.87 5.44
C LEU A 42 5.02 16.29 6.91
N HIS A 43 4.93 15.34 7.85
CA HIS A 43 4.94 15.69 9.27
C HIS A 43 6.28 16.34 9.67
N SER A 44 6.26 17.32 10.56
CA SER A 44 7.45 18.07 10.98
C SER A 44 8.55 17.20 11.59
N SER A 45 8.20 16.09 12.24
CA SER A 45 9.21 15.13 12.75
C SER A 45 10.06 14.49 11.65
N ASN A 46 9.60 14.53 10.40
CA ASN A 46 10.33 14.07 9.23
C ASN A 46 11.12 15.21 8.53
N ASP A 47 11.13 16.42 9.10
CA ASP A 47 11.92 17.58 8.63
C ASP A 47 13.39 17.46 9.08
N VAL A 48 14.06 16.42 8.60
CA VAL A 48 15.46 16.09 8.95
C VAL A 48 16.25 15.76 7.69
N PRO A 49 17.61 15.81 7.71
CA PRO A 49 18.40 15.28 6.61
C PRO A 49 18.02 13.83 6.30
N TRP A 50 17.81 13.51 5.02
CA TRP A 50 17.27 12.24 4.51
C TRP A 50 15.77 12.00 4.79
N GLY A 51 15.08 12.93 5.42
CA GLY A 51 13.64 12.90 5.63
C GLY A 51 12.86 13.27 4.37
N TRP A 52 11.67 12.70 4.23
CA TRP A 52 10.78 12.97 3.09
C TRP A 52 10.14 14.35 3.14
N ASN A 53 10.15 15.03 4.29
CA ASN A 53 9.67 16.39 4.43
C ASN A 53 10.74 17.40 3.95
N PHE A 54 11.28 17.17 2.75
CA PHE A 54 12.27 18.03 2.13
C PHE A 54 11.69 19.39 1.72
N VAL A 55 10.37 19.53 1.71
CA VAL A 55 9.65 20.80 1.53
C VAL A 55 9.64 21.66 2.80
N GLY A 56 9.99 21.08 3.96
CA GLY A 56 10.09 21.81 5.23
C GLY A 56 8.75 22.24 5.81
N ILE A 57 7.70 21.42 5.70
CA ILE A 57 6.44 21.67 6.41
C ILE A 57 6.69 21.58 7.92
N ALA A 58 6.34 22.64 8.64
CA ALA A 58 6.32 22.69 10.09
C ALA A 58 5.10 23.49 10.54
N ASP A 59 3.95 22.81 10.61
CA ASP A 59 2.65 23.42 10.96
C ASP A 59 1.91 22.50 11.94
N GLU A 60 1.57 23.03 13.11
CA GLU A 60 0.99 22.27 14.23
C GLU A 60 -0.37 21.66 13.89
N ASP A 61 -1.23 22.39 13.16
CA ASP A 61 -2.53 21.89 12.75
C ASP A 61 -2.37 20.75 11.74
N PHE A 62 -1.44 20.92 10.79
CA PHE A 62 -1.11 19.90 9.79
C PHE A 62 -0.61 18.63 10.47
N ASP A 63 0.36 18.75 11.38
CA ASP A 63 0.93 17.63 12.13
C ASP A 63 -0.15 16.89 12.92
N ASN A 64 -0.95 17.62 13.70
CA ASN A 64 -2.04 17.07 14.50
C ASN A 64 -3.06 16.29 13.66
N TRP A 65 -3.44 16.80 12.48
CA TRP A 65 -4.36 16.05 11.60
C TRP A 65 -3.71 14.80 11.02
N THR A 66 -2.43 14.82 10.66
CA THR A 66 -1.75 13.60 10.20
C THR A 66 -1.64 12.54 11.30
N GLU A 67 -1.46 12.96 12.57
CA GLU A 67 -1.48 12.05 13.73
C GLU A 67 -2.88 11.46 13.97
N ILE A 68 -3.94 12.27 13.90
CA ILE A 68 -5.33 11.78 14.01
C ILE A 68 -5.64 10.77 12.91
N ILE A 69 -5.21 11.05 11.67
CA ILE A 69 -5.39 10.11 10.56
C ILE A 69 -4.69 8.81 10.93
N LEU A 70 -3.41 8.84 11.27
CA LEU A 70 -2.64 7.62 11.50
C LEU A 70 -3.15 6.79 12.70
N THR A 71 -3.64 7.44 13.76
CA THR A 71 -3.88 6.78 15.06
C THR A 71 -5.34 6.59 15.47
N SER A 72 -6.29 7.34 14.91
CA SER A 72 -7.68 7.26 15.36
C SER A 72 -8.31 5.89 15.07
N LEU A 73 -9.22 5.47 15.96
CA LEU A 73 -10.10 4.32 15.78
C LEU A 73 -11.48 4.70 15.22
N ASN A 74 -11.71 5.99 14.98
CA ASN A 74 -12.99 6.54 14.54
C ASN A 74 -12.90 7.02 13.08
N GLU A 75 -13.54 6.29 12.16
CA GLU A 75 -13.56 6.63 10.72
C GLU A 75 -14.04 8.07 10.47
N THR A 76 -14.97 8.58 11.28
CA THR A 76 -15.48 9.96 11.14
C THR A 76 -14.39 10.99 11.44
N GLU A 77 -13.64 10.82 12.53
CA GLU A 77 -12.54 11.70 12.90
C GLU A 77 -11.42 11.68 11.87
N ILE A 78 -11.08 10.49 11.36
CA ILE A 78 -10.09 10.33 10.28
C ILE A 78 -10.53 11.10 9.04
N ILE A 79 -11.80 10.95 8.62
CA ILE A 79 -12.33 11.65 7.43
C ILE A 79 -12.32 13.16 7.63
N GLU A 80 -12.69 13.66 8.81
CA GLU A 80 -12.66 15.09 9.11
C GLU A 80 -11.24 15.64 9.10
N ALA A 81 -10.28 14.96 9.75
CA ALA A 81 -8.87 15.34 9.76
C ALA A 81 -8.28 15.30 8.34
N ALA A 82 -8.54 14.23 7.58
CA ALA A 82 -8.12 14.11 6.19
C ALA A 82 -8.70 15.22 5.29
N SER A 83 -9.94 15.64 5.53
CA SER A 83 -10.57 16.72 4.77
C SER A 83 -9.93 18.07 5.05
N LYS A 84 -9.69 18.39 6.33
CA LYS A 84 -9.00 19.63 6.74
C LYS A 84 -7.56 19.66 6.23
N LEU A 85 -6.86 18.54 6.38
CA LEU A 85 -5.49 18.36 5.88
C LEU A 85 -5.41 18.60 4.38
N GLN A 86 -6.29 17.96 3.59
CA GLN A 86 -6.31 18.15 2.14
C GLN A 86 -6.66 19.58 1.73
N GLN A 87 -7.59 20.23 2.43
CA GLN A 87 -7.91 21.64 2.19
C GLN A 87 -6.68 22.54 2.42
N LYS A 88 -6.01 22.39 3.56
CA LYS A 88 -4.81 23.15 3.89
C LYS A 88 -3.65 22.85 2.94
N PHE A 89 -3.49 21.57 2.58
CA PHE A 89 -2.50 21.11 1.61
C PHE A 89 -2.66 21.83 0.27
N VAL A 90 -3.89 21.97 -0.25
CA VAL A 90 -4.11 22.56 -1.58
C VAL A 90 -4.14 24.09 -1.55
N TYR A 91 -4.76 24.70 -0.54
CA TYR A 91 -5.06 26.14 -0.56
C TYR A 91 -4.11 27.01 0.23
N GLU A 92 -3.37 26.45 1.18
CA GLU A 92 -2.51 27.23 2.09
C GLU A 92 -1.04 26.88 1.95
N VAL A 93 -0.70 25.59 2.01
CA VAL A 93 0.69 25.14 2.08
C VAL A 93 1.24 24.79 0.69
N MET A 94 0.46 24.10 -0.13
CA MET A 94 0.79 23.70 -1.50
C MET A 94 2.21 23.16 -1.66
N PRO A 95 2.61 22.16 -0.84
CA PRO A 95 4.00 21.70 -0.83
C PRO A 95 4.39 21.07 -2.17
N TRP A 96 3.43 20.36 -2.79
CA TRP A 96 3.59 19.72 -4.08
C TRP A 96 2.44 20.10 -5.00
N PHE A 97 2.78 20.37 -6.26
CA PHE A 97 1.79 20.50 -7.33
C PHE A 97 1.58 19.13 -7.98
N PRO A 98 0.40 18.51 -7.85
CA PRO A 98 0.15 17.23 -8.50
C PRO A 98 0.18 17.43 -10.01
N THR A 99 1.15 16.80 -10.66
CA THR A 99 1.17 16.67 -12.12
C THR A 99 0.66 15.28 -12.48
N ILE A 100 -0.34 15.21 -13.34
CA ILE A 100 -0.90 13.92 -13.75
C ILE A 100 0.07 13.28 -14.75
N THR A 101 0.71 12.19 -14.34
CA THR A 101 1.32 11.24 -15.27
C THR A 101 0.57 9.92 -15.09
N GLY A 102 -0.37 9.64 -15.99
CA GLY A 102 -1.15 8.41 -15.94
C GLY A 102 -0.32 7.21 -16.38
N LEU A 103 -0.49 6.07 -15.73
CA LEU A 103 -0.16 4.78 -16.35
C LEU A 103 -1.18 4.53 -17.46
N GLU A 104 -0.80 4.81 -18.70
CA GLU A 104 -1.67 4.68 -19.86
C GLU A 104 -1.87 3.20 -20.24
N PHE A 105 -3.07 2.66 -20.02
CA PHE A 105 -3.50 1.43 -20.66
C PHE A 105 -4.12 1.78 -21.99
N CYS A 106 -3.38 1.58 -23.08
CA CYS A 106 -3.95 1.59 -24.42
C CYS A 106 -4.18 0.15 -24.87
N THR A 107 -5.44 -0.25 -25.02
CA THR A 107 -5.81 -1.45 -25.75
C THR A 107 -6.14 -1.06 -27.18
N LEU A 108 -5.39 -1.60 -28.14
CA LEU A 108 -5.78 -1.54 -29.54
C LEU A 108 -6.68 -2.75 -29.81
N ALA A 109 -7.99 -2.52 -29.90
CA ALA A 109 -8.88 -3.44 -30.59
C ALA A 109 -8.39 -3.51 -32.04
N ARG A 110 -7.87 -4.67 -32.45
CA ARG A 110 -7.44 -4.88 -33.84
C ARG A 110 -8.48 -5.77 -34.49
N GLU A 111 -9.00 -5.33 -35.64
CA GLU A 111 -9.89 -6.17 -36.45
C GLU A 111 -9.29 -7.56 -36.60
N ALA A 112 -10.14 -8.55 -36.36
CA ALA A 112 -9.76 -9.94 -36.45
C ALA A 112 -9.54 -10.30 -37.92
N ASP A 113 -8.33 -10.08 -38.43
CA ASP A 113 -7.90 -10.68 -39.68
C ASP A 113 -7.17 -12.00 -39.34
N PRO A 114 -7.79 -13.17 -39.56
CA PRO A 114 -7.17 -14.44 -39.27
C PRO A 114 -5.92 -14.63 -40.14
N PRO A 115 -4.81 -15.17 -39.61
CA PRO A 115 -4.66 -15.86 -38.32
C PRO A 115 -4.04 -14.99 -37.20
N ALA A 116 -3.93 -13.67 -37.39
CA ALA A 116 -3.14 -12.78 -36.53
C ALA A 116 -3.96 -11.83 -35.63
N GLY A 117 -5.27 -11.72 -35.86
CA GLY A 117 -6.18 -10.92 -35.05
C GLY A 117 -6.20 -11.35 -33.59
N ARG A 118 -5.88 -10.43 -32.66
CA ARG A 118 -5.87 -10.71 -31.21
C ARG A 118 -7.22 -10.51 -30.52
N GLY A 119 -8.26 -10.05 -31.23
CA GLY A 119 -9.60 -9.83 -30.69
C GLY A 119 -9.69 -8.64 -29.73
N GLU A 120 -10.83 -8.52 -29.04
CA GLU A 120 -11.06 -7.49 -28.01
C GLU A 120 -10.70 -8.02 -26.62
N LEU A 121 -10.08 -7.16 -25.81
CA LEU A 121 -9.76 -7.47 -24.42
C LEU A 121 -10.97 -7.18 -23.53
N MET A 122 -11.49 -8.21 -22.86
CA MET A 122 -12.69 -8.15 -22.03
C MET A 122 -12.32 -8.05 -20.55
N ASN A 123 -13.27 -7.59 -19.73
CA ASN A 123 -13.16 -7.50 -18.25
C ASN A 123 -12.02 -6.64 -17.73
N LEU A 124 -11.75 -5.51 -18.38
CA LEU A 124 -11.00 -4.42 -17.76
C LEU A 124 -11.91 -3.69 -16.76
N ILE A 125 -11.77 -4.01 -15.48
CA ILE A 125 -12.57 -3.44 -14.41
C ILE A 125 -11.91 -2.14 -13.98
N SER A 126 -12.48 -0.99 -14.31
CA SER A 126 -11.95 0.30 -13.89
C SER A 126 -12.31 0.58 -12.43
N MET A 127 -11.30 0.90 -11.62
CA MET A 127 -11.47 1.37 -10.25
C MET A 127 -11.31 2.89 -10.17
N PRO A 128 -12.15 3.61 -9.42
CA PRO A 128 -11.98 5.06 -9.23
C PRO A 128 -10.57 5.38 -8.73
N ASN A 129 -9.90 6.37 -9.33
CA ASN A 129 -8.53 6.81 -9.02
C ASN A 129 -7.39 5.78 -9.23
N TYR A 130 -7.70 4.53 -9.57
CA TYR A 130 -6.73 3.44 -9.80
C TYR A 130 -6.68 3.00 -11.27
N GLY A 131 -7.76 3.22 -12.01
CA GLY A 131 -7.90 2.74 -13.39
C GLY A 131 -8.04 1.22 -13.49
N PRO A 132 -7.82 0.64 -14.68
CA PRO A 132 -8.07 -0.77 -14.93
C PRO A 132 -6.93 -1.71 -14.48
N SER A 133 -5.82 -1.19 -13.95
CA SER A 133 -4.68 -2.00 -13.47
C SER A 133 -4.86 -2.41 -12.02
N ASN A 134 -5.73 -3.38 -11.78
CA ASN A 134 -6.04 -3.87 -10.45
C ASN A 134 -6.31 -5.37 -10.46
N ASP A 135 -6.34 -5.97 -9.28
CA ASP A 135 -6.46 -7.42 -9.13
C ASP A 135 -7.75 -7.97 -9.76
N TRP A 136 -8.86 -7.21 -9.72
CA TRP A 136 -10.13 -7.64 -10.33
C TRP A 136 -10.02 -7.80 -11.84
N SER A 137 -9.39 -6.82 -12.51
CA SER A 137 -9.06 -6.96 -13.92
C SER A 137 -8.19 -8.19 -14.12
N TYR A 138 -7.06 -8.33 -13.41
CA TYR A 138 -6.13 -9.45 -13.63
C TYR A 138 -6.73 -10.84 -13.38
N MET A 139 -7.71 -10.96 -12.48
CA MET A 139 -8.41 -12.22 -12.22
C MET A 139 -9.42 -12.61 -13.31
N THR A 140 -9.94 -11.65 -14.07
CA THR A 140 -11.09 -11.88 -14.96
C THR A 140 -10.85 -11.49 -16.42
N LEU A 141 -9.75 -10.78 -16.70
CA LEU A 141 -9.39 -10.35 -18.04
C LEU A 141 -9.12 -11.54 -18.95
N HIS A 142 -9.58 -11.44 -20.20
CA HIS A 142 -9.40 -12.46 -21.23
C HIS A 142 -9.66 -11.83 -22.60
N TRP A 143 -9.14 -12.45 -23.65
CA TRP A 143 -9.59 -12.11 -25.00
C TRP A 143 -11.00 -12.64 -25.22
N ASN A 144 -11.83 -11.95 -26.00
CA ASN A 144 -13.23 -12.32 -26.24
C ASN A 144 -13.46 -13.76 -26.75
N TYR A 145 -12.42 -14.46 -27.25
CA TYR A 145 -12.45 -15.86 -27.66
C TYR A 145 -11.81 -16.86 -26.68
N SER A 146 -11.26 -16.43 -25.54
CA SER A 146 -10.42 -17.27 -24.67
C SER A 146 -10.96 -17.47 -23.25
N TRP A 147 -12.26 -17.32 -23.01
CA TRP A 147 -12.84 -17.50 -21.66
C TRP A 147 -13.03 -18.97 -21.25
N PRO A 148 -12.66 -19.39 -20.02
CA PRO A 148 -11.74 -18.71 -19.10
C PRO A 148 -10.27 -18.90 -19.53
N GLY A 149 -9.46 -17.85 -19.39
CA GLY A 149 -8.01 -17.91 -19.62
C GLY A 149 -7.51 -17.21 -20.89
N GLY A 150 -6.51 -17.81 -21.54
CA GLY A 150 -5.71 -17.20 -22.59
C GLY A 150 -4.39 -16.61 -22.09
N ALA A 151 -3.72 -15.83 -22.93
CA ALA A 151 -2.45 -15.19 -22.59
C ALA A 151 -2.47 -13.72 -23.00
N ILE A 152 -2.05 -12.84 -22.08
CA ILE A 152 -1.87 -11.41 -22.32
C ILE A 152 -0.42 -11.07 -22.07
N ARG A 153 0.10 -10.17 -22.90
CA ARG A 153 1.47 -9.68 -22.82
C ARG A 153 1.42 -8.21 -22.43
N ARG A 154 2.05 -7.88 -21.31
CA ARG A 154 2.23 -6.51 -20.83
C ARG A 154 3.71 -6.19 -20.81
N VAL A 155 4.05 -4.98 -21.25
CA VAL A 155 5.42 -4.46 -21.13
C VAL A 155 5.62 -4.00 -19.68
N MET A 156 6.73 -4.41 -19.07
CA MET A 156 7.16 -3.88 -17.78
C MET A 156 8.03 -2.64 -18.01
N GLY A 157 8.00 -1.71 -17.06
CA GLY A 157 8.79 -0.47 -17.16
C GLY A 157 10.30 -0.68 -16.97
N ASP A 158 10.70 -1.74 -16.28
CA ASP A 158 12.09 -2.16 -16.08
C ASP A 158 12.14 -3.66 -15.70
N GLU A 159 13.35 -4.22 -15.58
CA GLU A 159 13.59 -5.58 -15.10
C GLU A 159 13.34 -5.70 -13.59
N ALA A 160 12.67 -6.78 -13.17
CA ALA A 160 12.49 -7.11 -11.76
C ALA A 160 13.81 -7.58 -11.16
N LYS A 161 14.29 -6.92 -10.11
CA LYS A 161 15.61 -7.19 -9.52
C LYS A 161 15.60 -8.36 -8.54
N GLU A 162 14.52 -8.50 -7.78
CA GLU A 162 14.32 -9.55 -6.80
C GLU A 162 12.82 -9.85 -6.63
N LEU A 163 12.49 -11.06 -6.20
CA LEU A 163 11.11 -11.49 -5.97
C LEU A 163 10.89 -11.86 -4.49
N ASN A 164 11.47 -11.05 -3.61
CA ASN A 164 11.31 -11.17 -2.17
C ASN A 164 10.51 -9.97 -1.64
N PRO A 165 9.32 -10.19 -1.04
CA PRO A 165 8.48 -9.10 -0.57
C PRO A 165 9.11 -8.29 0.58
N TRP A 166 10.15 -8.78 1.24
CA TRP A 166 10.82 -8.07 2.33
C TRP A 166 11.89 -7.08 1.90
N THR A 167 12.61 -7.39 0.82
CA THR A 167 13.77 -6.61 0.37
C THR A 167 13.45 -5.74 -0.82
N ASP A 168 12.50 -6.16 -1.68
CA ASP A 168 12.19 -5.40 -2.89
C ASP A 168 11.48 -4.08 -2.58
N ASN A 169 11.94 -3.01 -3.23
CA ASN A 169 11.39 -1.66 -3.13
C ASN A 169 10.97 -1.06 -4.49
N THR A 170 10.85 -1.86 -5.54
CA THR A 170 10.58 -1.41 -6.91
C THR A 170 9.15 -1.72 -7.34
N ALA A 171 8.50 -0.82 -8.08
CA ALA A 171 7.17 -1.09 -8.63
C ALA A 171 7.16 -2.30 -9.60
N TYR A 172 8.28 -2.55 -10.29
CA TYR A 172 8.39 -3.55 -11.35
C TYR A 172 8.38 -5.00 -10.83
N SER A 173 9.13 -5.29 -9.76
CA SER A 173 9.05 -6.61 -9.14
C SER A 173 7.69 -6.87 -8.51
N TRP A 174 7.07 -5.83 -7.93
CA TRP A 174 5.73 -5.94 -7.35
C TRP A 174 4.63 -6.16 -8.40
N ASP A 175 4.80 -5.68 -9.64
CA ASP A 175 3.89 -6.03 -10.74
C ASP A 175 3.81 -7.55 -10.99
N LEU A 176 4.91 -8.29 -10.73
CA LEU A 176 4.96 -9.75 -10.78
C LEU A 176 4.50 -10.39 -9.47
N MET A 177 5.03 -9.95 -8.33
CA MET A 177 4.74 -10.55 -7.02
C MET A 177 3.26 -10.46 -6.65
N ASN A 178 2.58 -9.35 -6.96
CA ASN A 178 1.14 -9.19 -6.71
C ASN A 178 0.26 -10.18 -7.50
N ARG A 179 0.83 -10.94 -8.45
CA ARG A 179 0.12 -12.01 -9.16
C ARG A 179 0.28 -13.38 -8.48
N ALA A 180 1.31 -13.54 -7.65
CA ALA A 180 1.63 -14.81 -6.99
C ALA A 180 1.34 -14.79 -5.49
N ILE A 181 1.45 -13.62 -4.86
CA ILE A 181 1.24 -13.37 -3.44
C ILE A 181 0.04 -12.42 -3.33
N VAL A 182 -0.95 -12.83 -2.54
CA VAL A 182 -2.18 -12.08 -2.34
C VAL A 182 -2.39 -11.80 -0.85
N GLY A 183 -2.96 -10.64 -0.57
CA GLY A 183 -3.28 -10.22 0.80
C GLY A 183 -4.49 -10.93 1.40
N LEU A 184 -4.76 -10.64 2.68
CA LEU A 184 -5.91 -11.17 3.41
C LEU A 184 -7.23 -10.51 3.00
N LEU A 185 -7.18 -9.24 2.64
CA LEU A 185 -8.33 -8.42 2.26
C LEU A 185 -8.23 -8.02 0.78
N ALA A 186 -9.38 -7.88 0.13
CA ALA A 186 -9.49 -7.28 -1.18
C ALA A 186 -10.06 -5.86 -1.07
N VAL A 187 -9.91 -5.08 -2.13
CA VAL A 187 -10.47 -3.73 -2.24
C VAL A 187 -11.67 -3.76 -3.15
N SER A 188 -12.83 -3.25 -2.72
CA SER A 188 -13.98 -3.13 -3.61
C SER A 188 -13.65 -2.24 -4.82
N PRO A 189 -13.91 -2.69 -6.06
CA PRO A 189 -13.60 -1.88 -7.23
C PRO A 189 -14.56 -0.68 -7.40
N ILE A 190 -15.64 -0.64 -6.62
CA ILE A 190 -16.68 0.39 -6.69
C ILE A 190 -16.52 1.38 -5.54
N THR A 191 -16.47 0.88 -4.30
CA THR A 191 -16.47 1.75 -3.10
C THR A 191 -15.07 2.08 -2.60
N LEU A 192 -14.05 1.40 -3.13
CA LEU A 192 -12.66 1.44 -2.65
C LEU A 192 -12.52 1.09 -1.16
N LYS A 193 -13.53 0.48 -0.52
CA LYS A 193 -13.44 -0.02 0.87
C LYS A 193 -12.87 -1.43 0.92
N ASN A 194 -12.28 -1.80 2.06
CA ASN A 194 -11.87 -3.18 2.32
C ASN A 194 -13.08 -4.12 2.24
N MET A 195 -12.87 -5.29 1.65
CA MET A 195 -13.86 -6.36 1.58
C MET A 195 -13.19 -7.72 1.82
N PRO A 196 -13.96 -8.74 2.23
CA PRO A 196 -13.43 -10.08 2.46
C PRO A 196 -12.71 -10.67 1.24
N PHE A 197 -11.61 -11.39 1.50
CA PHE A 197 -10.91 -12.20 0.49
C PHE A 197 -10.47 -13.55 1.07
N ILE A 198 -9.21 -13.67 1.53
CA ILE A 198 -8.76 -14.84 2.31
C ILE A 198 -9.28 -14.73 3.75
N ALA A 199 -9.18 -13.54 4.34
CA ALA A 199 -9.88 -13.23 5.57
C ALA A 199 -11.36 -12.93 5.25
N THR A 200 -12.24 -13.72 5.84
CA THR A 200 -13.70 -13.60 5.67
C THR A 200 -14.32 -12.53 6.57
N LYS A 201 -13.65 -12.25 7.69
CA LYS A 201 -14.01 -11.24 8.69
C LYS A 201 -12.74 -10.69 9.32
N TRP A 202 -12.77 -9.41 9.69
CA TRP A 202 -11.74 -8.78 10.48
C TRP A 202 -12.35 -7.79 11.45
N HIS A 203 -11.62 -7.47 12.53
CA HIS A 203 -12.04 -6.48 13.49
C HIS A 203 -10.81 -5.77 14.07
N ILE A 204 -10.93 -4.46 14.26
CA ILE A 204 -9.94 -3.64 14.96
C ILE A 204 -10.62 -3.13 16.22
N GLU A 205 -10.03 -3.43 17.37
CA GLU A 205 -10.50 -2.97 18.69
C GLU A 205 -9.37 -2.30 19.43
N ASN A 206 -9.70 -1.35 20.30
CA ASN A 206 -8.76 -0.92 21.32
C ASN A 206 -8.57 -2.05 22.35
N TRP A 207 -7.44 -2.03 23.04
CA TRP A 207 -7.27 -2.79 24.27
C TRP A 207 -6.57 -1.92 25.30
N THR A 208 -6.91 -2.14 26.56
CA THR A 208 -6.58 -1.21 27.64
C THR A 208 -5.40 -1.66 28.49
N SER A 209 -5.09 -2.95 28.60
CA SER A 209 -3.80 -3.38 29.16
C SER A 209 -3.55 -4.86 28.92
N ILE A 210 -2.30 -5.20 28.62
CA ILE A 210 -1.72 -6.54 28.71
C ILE A 210 -0.58 -6.35 29.72
N PRO A 211 -0.86 -6.49 31.03
CA PRO A 211 0.13 -6.22 32.08
C PRO A 211 1.42 -7.03 31.92
N GLU A 212 1.32 -8.23 31.35
CA GLU A 212 2.46 -9.13 31.10
C GLU A 212 3.45 -8.57 30.07
N LEU A 213 3.02 -7.62 29.23
CA LEU A 213 3.81 -6.98 28.18
C LEU A 213 4.13 -5.50 28.45
N GLY A 214 3.64 -4.94 29.58
CA GLY A 214 3.98 -3.59 30.03
C GLY A 214 3.37 -2.45 29.20
N ILE A 215 2.21 -2.66 28.59
CA ILE A 215 1.57 -1.69 27.69
C ILE A 215 0.23 -1.21 28.28
N GLU A 216 0.02 0.10 28.17
CA GLU A 216 -1.09 0.84 28.77
C GLU A 216 -2.25 1.12 27.80
N GLU A 217 -2.02 1.17 26.50
CA GLU A 217 -3.06 1.37 25.49
C GLU A 217 -2.56 0.86 24.13
N GLY A 218 -3.48 0.39 23.29
CA GLY A 218 -3.14 -0.07 21.95
C GLY A 218 -4.33 -0.55 21.16
N ALA A 219 -4.07 -1.19 20.02
CA ALA A 219 -5.09 -1.83 19.18
C ALA A 219 -4.79 -3.31 18.92
N THR A 220 -5.85 -4.09 18.76
CA THR A 220 -5.80 -5.49 18.33
C THR A 220 -6.41 -5.59 16.94
N ALA A 221 -5.70 -6.23 16.02
CA ALA A 221 -6.23 -6.61 14.72
C ALA A 221 -6.53 -8.11 14.70
N GLN A 222 -7.80 -8.48 14.55
CA GLN A 222 -8.26 -9.86 14.50
C GLN A 222 -8.74 -10.21 13.10
N PHE A 223 -8.42 -11.42 12.63
CA PHE A 223 -8.83 -11.92 11.32
C PHE A 223 -9.33 -13.37 11.39
N HIS A 224 -10.31 -13.70 10.55
CA HIS A 224 -10.84 -15.06 10.37
C HIS A 224 -10.55 -15.58 8.95
N ILE A 225 -9.77 -16.64 8.84
CA ILE A 225 -9.30 -17.22 7.57
C ILE A 225 -10.29 -18.27 7.04
N ARG A 226 -10.58 -18.26 5.74
CA ARG A 226 -11.37 -19.31 5.07
C ARG A 226 -10.59 -20.63 4.97
N GLN A 227 -11.31 -21.75 4.91
CA GLN A 227 -10.73 -23.09 5.06
C GLN A 227 -10.43 -23.81 3.72
N ASP A 228 -10.68 -23.14 2.60
CA ASP A 228 -10.63 -23.67 1.23
C ASP A 228 -9.56 -22.98 0.38
N VAL A 229 -8.59 -22.32 1.02
CA VAL A 229 -7.43 -21.71 0.35
C VAL A 229 -6.20 -22.56 0.59
N THR A 230 -5.43 -22.76 -0.46
CA THR A 230 -4.18 -23.52 -0.43
C THR A 230 -3.05 -22.68 -1.01
N TRP A 231 -1.85 -22.92 -0.51
CA TRP A 231 -0.61 -22.50 -1.14
C TRP A 231 -0.46 -23.18 -2.51
N HIS A 232 0.44 -22.67 -3.35
CA HIS A 232 0.69 -23.22 -4.70
C HIS A 232 1.16 -24.68 -4.70
N ASP A 233 1.61 -25.20 -3.55
CA ASP A 233 2.00 -26.59 -3.35
C ASP A 233 0.87 -27.49 -2.80
N GLY A 234 -0.34 -26.94 -2.63
CA GLY A 234 -1.53 -27.64 -2.15
C GLY A 234 -1.68 -27.70 -0.63
N ARG A 235 -0.70 -27.20 0.16
CA ARG A 235 -0.88 -27.11 1.62
C ARG A 235 -1.93 -26.06 1.97
N PRO A 236 -2.78 -26.29 3.00
CA PRO A 236 -3.77 -25.31 3.40
C PRO A 236 -3.09 -24.03 3.91
N VAL A 237 -3.66 -22.87 3.58
CA VAL A 237 -3.30 -21.59 4.20
C VAL A 237 -4.01 -21.50 5.55
N THR A 238 -3.27 -21.18 6.61
CA THR A 238 -3.80 -21.13 7.97
C THR A 238 -3.37 -19.86 8.69
N ALA A 239 -4.06 -19.58 9.80
CA ALA A 239 -3.68 -18.56 10.78
C ALA A 239 -2.23 -18.70 11.26
N TYR A 240 -1.67 -19.92 11.28
CA TYR A 240 -0.28 -20.15 11.69
C TYR A 240 0.71 -19.55 10.69
N ASP A 241 0.39 -19.54 9.39
CA ASP A 241 1.23 -18.89 8.37
C ASP A 241 1.26 -17.37 8.58
N CYS A 242 0.08 -16.77 8.86
CA CYS A 242 -0.04 -15.35 9.15
C CYS A 242 0.75 -14.97 10.41
N VAL A 243 0.59 -15.73 11.51
CA VAL A 243 1.30 -15.51 12.77
C VAL A 243 2.80 -15.68 12.61
N ALA A 244 3.26 -16.69 11.85
CA ALA A 244 4.68 -16.85 11.55
C ALA A 244 5.23 -15.65 10.78
N ASN A 245 4.51 -15.15 9.77
CA ASN A 245 4.91 -13.95 9.03
C ASN A 245 4.98 -12.70 9.94
N MET A 246 3.97 -12.48 10.79
CA MET A 246 3.98 -11.34 11.73
C MET A 246 5.14 -11.44 12.73
N ARG A 247 5.40 -12.64 13.26
CA ARG A 247 6.54 -12.90 14.15
C ARG A 247 7.86 -12.57 13.48
N PHE A 248 8.02 -13.03 12.25
CA PHE A 248 9.19 -12.75 11.45
C PHE A 248 9.37 -11.26 11.16
N ILE A 249 8.30 -10.53 10.86
CA ILE A 249 8.32 -9.07 10.71
C ILE A 249 8.77 -8.40 12.03
N ARG A 250 8.27 -8.86 13.19
CA ARG A 250 8.66 -8.34 14.51
C ARG A 250 10.13 -8.62 14.85
N GLU A 251 10.62 -9.82 14.52
CA GLU A 251 11.98 -10.27 14.87
C GLU A 251 13.05 -9.67 13.95
N TYR A 252 12.83 -9.72 12.63
CA TYR A 252 13.83 -9.29 11.64
C TYR A 252 13.71 -7.81 11.24
N LYS A 253 12.59 -7.16 11.56
CA LYS A 253 12.33 -5.73 11.32
C LYS A 253 12.70 -5.27 9.89
N PRO A 254 12.17 -5.93 8.85
CA PRO A 254 12.43 -5.53 7.47
C PRO A 254 11.97 -4.09 7.24
N GLY A 255 12.85 -3.24 6.70
CA GLY A 255 12.60 -1.79 6.60
C GLY A 255 11.30 -1.42 5.87
N ARG A 256 10.90 -2.21 4.87
CA ARG A 256 9.62 -2.03 4.13
C ARG A 256 8.38 -2.08 5.03
N TYR A 257 8.41 -2.87 6.09
CA TYR A 257 7.29 -3.11 6.99
C TYR A 257 7.45 -2.36 8.32
N SER A 258 8.22 -1.27 8.36
CA SER A 258 8.45 -0.47 9.57
C SER A 258 7.18 0.03 10.24
N ARG A 259 6.19 0.42 9.45
CA ARG A 259 4.86 0.82 9.97
C ARG A 259 4.15 -0.29 10.76
N VAL A 260 4.47 -1.55 10.49
CA VAL A 260 3.95 -2.70 11.23
C VAL A 260 4.83 -2.97 12.45
N TRP A 261 6.12 -3.27 12.24
CA TRP A 261 6.97 -3.76 13.33
C TRP A 261 7.33 -2.70 14.38
N ASN A 262 7.21 -1.40 14.08
CA ASN A 262 7.44 -0.33 15.06
C ASN A 262 6.50 -0.44 16.26
N HIS A 263 5.26 -0.87 16.03
CA HIS A 263 4.21 -0.94 17.03
C HIS A 263 3.77 -2.36 17.34
N LEU A 264 4.25 -3.36 16.59
CA LEU A 264 3.87 -4.75 16.77
C LEU A 264 4.50 -5.35 18.03
N VAL A 265 3.65 -5.75 18.96
CA VAL A 265 4.05 -6.27 20.25
C VAL A 265 4.02 -7.80 20.26
N TYR A 266 2.91 -8.36 19.78
CA TYR A 266 2.63 -9.78 19.92
C TYR A 266 1.69 -10.27 18.80
N GLU A 267 1.76 -11.57 18.55
CA GLU A 267 0.96 -12.25 17.54
C GLU A 267 0.62 -13.66 17.99
N GLU A 268 -0.63 -14.07 17.83
CA GLU A 268 -1.08 -15.41 18.21
C GLU A 268 -2.18 -15.95 17.31
N ALA A 269 -2.26 -17.27 17.24
CA ALA A 269 -3.31 -17.98 16.52
C ALA A 269 -4.28 -18.61 17.53
N ASP A 270 -5.57 -18.34 17.35
CA ASP A 270 -6.68 -19.01 18.03
C ASP A 270 -7.16 -20.16 17.11
N GLY A 271 -6.34 -21.21 17.06
CA GLY A 271 -6.51 -22.32 16.13
C GLY A 271 -6.12 -21.97 14.67
N PRO A 272 -6.43 -22.85 13.71
CA PRO A 272 -5.93 -22.74 12.33
C PRO A 272 -6.61 -21.64 11.48
N TYR A 273 -7.68 -21.02 11.96
CA TYR A 273 -8.52 -20.14 11.13
C TYR A 273 -8.85 -18.79 11.78
N LYS A 274 -8.20 -18.46 12.90
CA LYS A 274 -8.33 -17.16 13.54
C LYS A 274 -6.98 -16.76 14.13
N PHE A 275 -6.59 -15.50 13.93
CA PHE A 275 -5.39 -14.96 14.57
C PHE A 275 -5.62 -13.53 15.03
N ASN A 276 -4.83 -13.12 16.01
CA ASN A 276 -4.80 -11.78 16.56
C ASN A 276 -3.38 -11.22 16.48
N VAL A 277 -3.30 -9.91 16.27
CA VAL A 277 -2.06 -9.13 16.25
C VAL A 277 -2.25 -7.92 17.16
N TYR A 278 -1.29 -7.67 18.04
CA TYR A 278 -1.38 -6.66 19.08
C TYR A 278 -0.37 -5.55 18.85
N PHE A 279 -0.84 -4.31 18.93
CA PHE A 279 -0.06 -3.11 18.73
C PHE A 279 -0.09 -2.22 19.98
N ASP A 280 1.00 -1.48 20.25
CA ASP A 280 1.12 -0.50 21.35
C ASP A 280 0.67 0.92 20.99
N GLN A 281 0.08 1.08 19.81
CA GLN A 281 -0.54 2.29 19.33
C GLN A 281 -1.92 1.92 18.78
N THR A 282 -2.85 2.87 18.80
CA THR A 282 -4.17 2.73 18.18
C THR A 282 -4.09 3.09 16.70
N SER A 283 -4.81 2.37 15.82
CA SER A 283 -4.96 2.73 14.41
C SER A 283 -5.99 1.84 13.70
N LEU A 284 -6.93 2.43 12.94
CA LEU A 284 -7.76 1.65 12.00
C LEU A 284 -6.94 1.04 10.86
N TYR A 285 -5.78 1.60 10.54
CA TYR A 285 -4.95 1.17 9.41
C TYR A 285 -4.27 -0.18 9.63
N TYR A 286 -4.27 -0.73 10.85
CA TYR A 286 -3.78 -2.09 11.08
C TYR A 286 -4.56 -3.15 10.29
N ALA A 287 -5.80 -2.88 9.91
CA ALA A 287 -6.53 -3.75 8.98
C ALA A 287 -5.79 -3.88 7.64
N ASP A 288 -5.30 -2.78 7.08
CA ASP A 288 -4.57 -2.75 5.81
C ASP A 288 -3.10 -3.18 5.98
N PHE A 289 -2.44 -2.78 7.06
CA PHE A 289 -1.02 -3.06 7.28
C PHE A 289 -0.76 -4.54 7.59
N VAL A 290 -1.66 -5.23 8.28
CA VAL A 290 -1.57 -6.67 8.54
C VAL A 290 -2.04 -7.49 7.35
N ALA A 291 -2.98 -6.98 6.55
CA ALA A 291 -3.58 -7.72 5.46
C ALA A 291 -2.80 -7.69 4.13
N ARG A 292 -1.71 -6.93 4.04
CA ARG A 292 -0.96 -6.71 2.78
C ARG A 292 0.33 -7.52 2.69
#